data_AF-A0A969U7I2-F1
#
_entry.id   AF-A0A969U7I2-F1
#
_cell.length_a   1.000
_cell.length_b   1.000
_cell.length_c   1.000
_cell.angle_alpha   90.00
_cell.angle_beta   90.00
_cell.angle_gamma   90.00
#
_symmetry.space_group_name_H-M   'P 1'
#
loop_
_entity.id
_entity.type
_entity.pdbx_description
1 polymer ?
#
loop_
_entity_poly.entity_id
_entity_poly.type
_entity_poly.pdbx_seq_one_letter_code
_entity_poly.pdbx_strand_id
1 'polypeptide(L)'
;MRAERMRHDGRAVVGAQVDLAYNSLAFQAACEAILDLVRSSNKYIDDLAPWTLFKQERHTELAQVLYSVLESARLAAYLLSPIVPKISTDIYRQLGLEIDFDLICGRHSTVNIDRFNLPSDWEHHRDWGILRADTLLGEAKPIFTKLDLPS
;
A
#
# COMPACT_ATOMS: atom_id res chain seq x y z
N MET A 1 8.08 -0.77 -24.17
CA MET A 1 9.25 -0.28 -23.39
C MET A 1 8.92 0.41 -22.06
N ARG A 2 7.70 0.92 -21.79
CA ARG A 2 7.39 1.62 -20.51
C ARG A 2 6.94 0.73 -19.35
N ALA A 3 6.36 -0.45 -19.61
CA ALA A 3 5.85 -1.34 -18.55
C ALA A 3 6.94 -2.20 -17.87
N GLU A 4 8.11 -2.37 -18.49
CA GLU A 4 9.22 -3.19 -17.95
C GLU A 4 10.04 -2.45 -16.90
N ARG A 5 10.13 -1.12 -16.99
CA ARG A 5 10.90 -0.27 -16.08
C ARG A 5 10.30 -0.18 -14.67
N MET A 6 9.05 -0.61 -14.51
CA MET A 6 8.34 -0.63 -13.23
C MET A 6 8.63 -1.90 -12.41
N ARG A 7 9.27 -2.93 -13.01
CA ARG A 7 9.33 -4.28 -12.43
C ARG A 7 10.49 -4.56 -11.49
N HIS A 8 11.54 -3.72 -11.44
CA HIS A 8 12.67 -4.00 -10.54
C HIS A 8 13.26 -2.81 -9.79
N ASP A 9 13.27 -1.58 -10.32
CA ASP A 9 14.01 -0.49 -9.67
C ASP A 9 13.13 0.51 -8.89
N GLY A 10 11.94 0.88 -9.37
CA GLY A 10 11.18 1.98 -8.75
C GLY A 10 10.47 1.65 -7.42
N ARG A 11 10.13 0.38 -7.19
CA ARG A 11 9.23 -0.05 -6.09
C ARG A 11 9.96 -0.40 -4.79
N ALA A 12 11.19 -0.91 -4.89
CA ALA A 12 12.07 -1.08 -3.72
C ALA A 12 12.70 0.27 -3.29
N VAL A 13 12.79 1.24 -4.20
CA VAL A 13 13.38 2.56 -3.92
C VAL A 13 12.49 3.43 -3.04
N VAL A 14 11.16 3.34 -3.16
CA VAL A 14 10.26 4.24 -2.40
C VAL A 14 10.39 4.05 -0.89
N GLY A 15 10.52 2.80 -0.41
CA GLY A 15 10.72 2.51 1.01
C GLY A 15 12.01 3.14 1.55
N ALA A 16 13.11 2.99 0.82
CA ALA A 16 14.40 3.59 1.16
C ALA A 16 14.37 5.14 1.09
N GLN A 17 13.70 5.70 0.09
CA GLN A 17 13.55 7.15 -0.05
C GLN A 17 12.75 7.75 1.11
N VAL A 18 11.64 7.10 1.49
CA VAL A 18 10.79 7.54 2.60
C VAL A 18 11.53 7.41 3.94
N ASP A 19 12.28 6.33 4.13
CA ASP A 19 13.11 6.14 5.32
C ASP A 19 14.17 7.23 5.48
N LEU A 20 14.89 7.57 4.40
CA LEU A 20 15.84 8.69 4.41
C LEU A 20 15.14 10.01 4.73
N ALA A 21 13.97 10.26 4.14
CA ALA A 21 13.19 11.47 4.38
C ALA A 21 12.71 11.56 5.84
N TYR A 22 12.27 10.45 6.46
CA TYR A 22 11.91 10.44 7.87
C TYR A 22 13.10 10.67 8.79
N ASN A 23 14.25 10.04 8.52
CA ASN A 23 15.48 10.26 9.27
C ASN A 23 15.96 11.72 9.20
N SER A 24 15.68 12.43 8.11
CA SER A 24 15.97 13.86 7.96
C SER A 24 14.83 14.80 8.35
N LEU A 25 13.74 14.29 8.96
CA LEU A 25 12.53 15.06 9.31
C LEU A 25 11.87 15.78 8.12
N ALA A 26 12.09 15.29 6.90
CA ALA A 26 11.56 15.84 5.66
C ALA A 26 10.19 15.21 5.32
N PHE A 27 9.19 15.42 6.18
CA PHE A 27 7.86 14.79 6.06
C PHE A 27 7.16 15.06 4.72
N GLN A 28 7.33 16.27 4.16
CA GLN A 28 6.78 16.61 2.85
C GLN A 28 7.38 15.71 1.75
N ALA A 29 8.69 15.47 1.78
CA ALA A 29 9.36 14.63 0.79
C ALA A 29 8.93 13.16 0.93
N ALA A 30 8.71 12.68 2.15
CA ALA A 30 8.14 11.37 2.40
C ALA A 30 6.73 11.24 1.81
N CYS A 31 5.83 12.20 2.12
CA CYS A 31 4.48 12.22 1.56
C CYS A 31 4.47 12.25 0.03
N GLU A 32 5.30 13.09 -0.60
CA GLU A 32 5.36 13.17 -2.06
C GLU A 32 5.80 11.85 -2.70
N ALA A 33 6.84 11.20 -2.16
CA ALA A 33 7.30 9.90 -2.65
C ALA A 33 6.20 8.83 -2.55
N ILE A 34 5.44 8.82 -1.46
CA ILE A 34 4.33 7.87 -1.27
C ILE A 34 3.17 8.18 -2.21
N LEU A 35 2.81 9.46 -2.37
CA LEU A 35 1.73 9.85 -3.29
C LEU A 35 2.11 9.61 -4.75
N ASP A 36 3.39 9.71 -5.12
CA ASP A 36 3.89 9.33 -6.44
C ASP A 36 3.72 7.83 -6.73
N LEU A 37 3.92 6.96 -5.73
CA LEU A 37 3.59 5.54 -5.84
C LEU A 37 2.10 5.35 -6.12
N VAL A 38 1.22 6.04 -5.38
CA VAL A 38 -0.23 5.97 -5.56
C VAL A 38 -0.64 6.46 -6.96
N ARG A 39 -0.12 7.60 -7.40
CA ARG A 39 -0.34 8.15 -8.75
C ARG A 39 0.10 7.16 -9.84
N SER A 40 1.28 6.56 -9.67
CA SER A 40 1.82 5.58 -10.61
C SER A 40 0.99 4.29 -10.64
N SER A 41 0.47 3.85 -9.49
CA SER A 41 -0.43 2.70 -9.39
C SER A 41 -1.78 2.96 -10.07
N ASN A 42 -2.36 4.14 -9.88
CA ASN A 42 -3.60 4.56 -10.57
C ASN A 42 -3.40 4.57 -12.09
N LYS A 43 -2.30 5.15 -12.56
CA LYS A 43 -1.97 5.10 -13.99
C LYS A 43 -1.80 3.67 -14.50
N TYR A 44 -1.19 2.79 -13.70
CA TYR A 44 -0.95 1.40 -14.07
C TYR A 44 -2.25 0.60 -14.22
N ILE A 45 -3.21 0.75 -13.30
CA ILE A 45 -4.51 0.08 -13.40
C ILE A 45 -5.32 0.60 -14.59
N ASP A 46 -5.25 1.91 -14.87
CA ASP A 46 -5.93 2.52 -16.02
C ASP A 46 -5.35 2.03 -17.36
N ASP A 47 -4.01 2.01 -17.48
CA ASP A 47 -3.32 1.60 -18.70
C ASP A 47 -3.57 0.11 -19.03
N LEU A 48 -3.71 -0.75 -18.01
CA LEU A 48 -3.92 -2.19 -18.20
C LEU A 48 -5.37 -2.64 -18.21
N ALA A 49 -6.29 -1.78 -17.74
CA ALA A 49 -7.73 -2.00 -17.80
C ALA A 49 -8.15 -3.43 -17.39
N PRO A 50 -7.98 -3.83 -16.11
CA PRO A 50 -8.18 -5.22 -15.65
C PRO A 50 -9.59 -5.75 -15.92
N TRP A 51 -10.59 -4.88 -15.96
CA TRP A 51 -11.97 -5.25 -16.36
C TRP A 51 -12.04 -5.80 -17.80
N THR A 52 -11.16 -5.36 -18.69
CA THR A 52 -11.05 -5.88 -20.05
C THR A 52 -10.31 -7.22 -20.03
N LEU A 53 -9.23 -7.35 -19.27
CA LEU A 53 -8.50 -8.62 -19.12
C LEU A 53 -9.39 -9.73 -18.56
N PHE A 54 -10.27 -9.39 -17.61
CA PHE A 54 -11.27 -10.30 -17.07
C PHE A 54 -12.24 -10.81 -18.14
N LYS A 55 -12.77 -9.90 -18.98
CA LYS A 55 -13.67 -10.27 -20.10
C LYS A 55 -12.98 -11.10 -21.19
N GLN A 56 -11.66 -10.99 -21.30
CA GLN A 56 -10.84 -11.77 -22.23
C GLN A 56 -10.35 -13.10 -21.64
N GLU A 57 -10.77 -13.46 -20.42
CA GLU A 57 -10.35 -14.69 -19.73
C GLU A 57 -8.82 -14.77 -19.50
N ARG A 58 -8.13 -13.63 -19.50
CA ARG A 58 -6.66 -13.53 -19.31
C ARG A 58 -6.31 -13.50 -17.82
N HIS A 59 -6.67 -14.57 -17.11
CA HIS A 59 -6.61 -14.63 -15.64
C HIS A 59 -5.22 -14.42 -15.05
N THR A 60 -4.16 -14.93 -15.69
CA THR A 60 -2.77 -14.75 -15.21
C THR A 60 -2.34 -13.30 -15.21
N GLU A 61 -2.63 -12.57 -16.28
CA GLU A 61 -2.28 -11.15 -16.40
C GLU A 61 -3.14 -10.31 -15.46
N LEU A 62 -4.44 -10.60 -15.39
CA LEU A 62 -5.34 -9.98 -14.43
C LEU A 62 -4.80 -10.10 -13.00
N ALA A 63 -4.38 -11.31 -12.58
CA ALA A 63 -3.83 -11.54 -11.25
C ALA A 63 -2.56 -10.71 -10.99
N GLN A 64 -1.66 -10.60 -11.98
CA GLN A 64 -0.45 -9.79 -11.87
C GLN A 64 -0.75 -8.28 -11.73
N VAL A 65 -1.76 -7.79 -12.47
CA VAL A 65 -2.21 -6.40 -12.36
C VAL A 65 -2.79 -6.13 -10.98
N LEU A 66 -3.74 -6.96 -10.54
CA LEU A 66 -4.39 -6.82 -9.25
C LEU A 66 -3.38 -6.91 -8.09
N TYR A 67 -2.47 -7.87 -8.14
CA TYR A 67 -1.41 -7.99 -7.14
C TYR A 67 -0.58 -6.71 -7.06
N SER A 68 -0.15 -6.17 -8.20
CA SER A 68 0.64 -4.93 -8.22
C SER A 68 -0.11 -3.73 -7.62
N VAL A 69 -1.41 -3.61 -7.88
CA VAL A 69 -2.20 -2.50 -7.34
C VAL A 69 -2.41 -2.66 -5.84
N LEU A 70 -2.76 -3.87 -5.39
CA LEU A 70 -2.98 -4.16 -3.97
C LEU A 70 -1.69 -4.00 -3.16
N GLU A 71 -0.56 -4.47 -3.68
CA GLU A 71 0.74 -4.30 -3.01
C GLU A 71 1.19 -2.84 -2.98
N SER A 72 0.88 -2.05 -4.02
CA SER A 72 1.12 -0.60 -3.98
C SER A 72 0.27 0.09 -2.90
N ALA A 73 -0.99 -0.32 -2.74
CA ALA A 73 -1.87 0.21 -1.70
C ALA A 73 -1.38 -0.18 -0.29
N ARG A 74 -0.96 -1.44 -0.10
CA ARG A 74 -0.36 -1.92 1.15
C ARG A 74 0.86 -1.08 1.51
N LEU A 75 1.79 -0.94 0.56
CA LEU A 75 3.04 -0.22 0.81
C LEU A 75 2.79 1.27 1.11
N ALA A 76 1.92 1.93 0.33
CA ALA A 76 1.56 3.31 0.58
C ALA A 76 0.94 3.51 1.99
N ALA A 77 0.02 2.62 2.39
CA ALA A 77 -0.59 2.67 3.72
C ALA A 77 0.45 2.45 4.84
N TYR A 78 1.38 1.50 4.68
CA TYR A 78 2.44 1.28 5.66
C TYR A 78 3.31 2.53 5.84
N LEU A 79 3.81 3.07 4.73
CA LEU A 79 4.70 4.22 4.73
C LEU A 79 4.01 5.48 5.25
N LEU A 80 2.71 5.64 5.03
CA LEU A 80 1.91 6.75 5.57
C LEU A 80 1.52 6.60 7.04
N SER A 81 1.70 5.42 7.64
CA SER A 81 1.22 5.14 9.00
C SER A 81 1.77 6.09 10.09
N PRO A 82 3.01 6.64 10.01
CA PRO A 82 3.47 7.63 10.99
C PRO A 82 2.76 8.99 10.90
N ILE A 83 2.06 9.26 9.78
CA ILE A 83 1.41 10.55 9.51
C ILE A 83 -0.11 10.44 9.60
N VAL A 84 -0.68 9.35 9.08
CA VAL A 84 -2.13 9.11 9.03
C VAL A 84 -2.50 7.68 9.50
N PRO A 85 -2.19 7.33 10.76
CA PRO A 85 -2.29 5.96 11.27
C PRO A 85 -3.69 5.35 11.10
N LYS A 86 -4.75 6.12 11.40
CA LYS A 86 -6.14 5.66 11.22
C LYS A 86 -6.48 5.29 9.77
N ILE A 87 -6.08 6.11 8.80
CA ILE A 87 -6.31 5.86 7.38
C ILE A 87 -5.53 4.62 6.95
N SER A 88 -4.27 4.49 7.38
CA SER A 88 -3.43 3.33 7.10
C SER A 88 -4.04 2.04 7.65
N THR A 89 -4.58 2.07 8.87
CA THR A 89 -5.30 0.96 9.49
C THR A 89 -6.53 0.57 8.67
N ASP A 90 -7.33 1.56 8.23
CA ASP A 90 -8.55 1.30 7.46
C ASP A 90 -8.23 0.68 6.08
N ILE A 91 -7.13 1.07 5.44
CA ILE A 91 -6.65 0.43 4.20
C ILE A 91 -6.19 -1.02 4.48
N TYR A 92 -5.40 -1.22 5.53
CA TYR A 92 -4.89 -2.56 5.90
C TYR A 92 -6.03 -3.55 6.20
N ARG A 93 -7.08 -3.12 6.91
CA ARG A 93 -8.26 -3.93 7.17
C ARG A 93 -8.94 -4.41 5.88
N GLN A 94 -9.03 -3.56 4.85
CA GLN A 94 -9.59 -3.95 3.55
C GLN A 94 -8.69 -4.93 2.79
N LEU A 95 -7.38 -4.90 3.05
CA LEU A 95 -6.43 -5.88 2.52
C LEU A 95 -6.40 -7.20 3.33
N GLY A 96 -7.24 -7.35 4.35
CA GLY A 96 -7.27 -8.52 5.22
C GLY A 96 -6.14 -8.56 6.25
N LEU A 97 -5.45 -7.44 6.46
CA LEU A 97 -4.34 -7.32 7.41
C LEU A 97 -4.86 -6.71 8.71
N GLU A 98 -4.77 -7.46 9.80
CA GLU A 98 -5.26 -7.06 11.13
C GLU A 98 -4.20 -6.27 11.90
N ILE A 99 -3.74 -5.16 11.33
CA ILE A 99 -2.79 -4.23 11.96
C ILE A 99 -3.51 -2.94 12.31
N ASP A 100 -3.31 -2.47 13.54
CA ASP A 100 -3.80 -1.17 14.01
C ASP A 100 -2.62 -0.24 14.34
N PHE A 101 -2.34 0.69 13.44
CA PHE A 101 -1.23 1.63 13.55
C PHE A 101 -1.42 2.67 14.66
N ASP A 102 -2.67 3.01 15.04
CA ASP A 102 -2.93 3.91 16.17
C ASP A 102 -2.46 3.29 17.49
N LEU A 103 -2.61 1.97 17.63
CA LEU A 103 -2.21 1.24 18.83
C LEU A 103 -0.69 1.05 18.91
N ILE A 104 -0.02 0.84 17.77
CA ILE A 104 1.43 0.65 17.70
C ILE A 104 2.18 1.95 18.07
N CYS A 105 1.68 3.11 17.63
CA CYS A 105 2.31 4.40 17.92
C CYS A 105 2.02 4.91 19.34
N GLY A 106 1.00 4.39 20.03
CA GLY A 106 0.51 4.94 21.31
C GLY A 106 0.73 4.07 22.56
N ARG A 107 1.12 2.80 22.44
CA ARG A 107 1.38 1.91 23.60
C ARG A 107 2.20 0.70 23.16
N HIS A 108 3.12 0.22 24.01
CA HIS A 108 3.61 -1.17 23.91
C HIS A 108 2.43 -2.12 24.14
N SER A 109 1.66 -2.40 23.11
CA SER A 109 0.68 -3.48 23.12
C SER A 109 1.18 -4.55 22.17
N THR A 110 1.30 -5.75 22.72
CA THR A 110 1.48 -7.00 21.98
C THR A 110 0.37 -7.12 20.94
N VAL A 111 0.60 -6.53 19.77
CA VAL A 111 -0.17 -6.84 18.58
C VAL A 111 0.01 -8.34 18.36
N ASN A 112 -1.08 -9.05 18.09
CA ASN A 112 -1.04 -10.45 17.69
C ASN A 112 -0.50 -10.51 16.24
N ILE A 113 0.77 -10.16 16.06
CA ILE A 113 1.51 -10.26 14.78
C ILE A 113 1.67 -11.73 14.38
N ASP A 114 1.41 -12.62 15.34
CA ASP A 114 1.54 -14.07 15.27
C ASP A 114 0.55 -14.76 14.33
N ARG A 115 -0.55 -14.11 13.90
CA ARG A 115 -1.47 -14.70 12.90
C ARG A 115 -0.87 -14.70 11.49
N PHE A 116 0.03 -13.76 11.19
CA PHE A 116 0.66 -13.62 9.87
C PHE A 116 2.19 -13.85 9.90
N ASN A 117 2.79 -14.04 11.09
CA ASN A 117 4.23 -14.19 11.29
C ASN A 117 5.05 -13.09 10.56
N LEU A 118 4.51 -11.87 10.55
CA LEU A 118 5.12 -10.73 9.88
C LEU A 118 6.14 -10.11 10.85
N PRO A 119 7.42 -9.95 10.44
CA PRO A 119 8.41 -9.22 11.23
C PRO A 119 7.88 -7.83 11.61
N SER A 120 7.93 -7.46 12.88
CA SER A 120 7.40 -6.17 13.34
C SER A 120 8.31 -4.97 13.04
N ASP A 121 9.25 -5.13 12.12
CA ASP A 121 10.28 -4.16 11.84
C ASP A 121 10.02 -3.37 10.55
N TRP A 122 10.33 -2.09 10.64
CA TRP A 122 10.22 -1.12 9.57
C TRP A 122 10.97 -1.54 8.30
N GLU A 123 12.12 -2.18 8.47
CA GLU A 123 12.99 -2.63 7.38
C GLU A 123 12.32 -3.63 6.45
N HIS A 124 11.49 -4.55 6.97
CA HIS A 124 10.83 -5.55 6.12
C HIS A 124 9.57 -5.00 5.45
N HIS A 125 8.79 -4.19 6.16
CA HIS A 125 7.48 -3.76 5.68
C HIS A 125 7.52 -2.57 4.71
N ARG A 126 8.62 -1.80 4.72
CA ARG A 126 8.88 -0.74 3.74
C ARG A 126 9.23 -1.28 2.35
N ASP A 127 9.51 -2.57 2.26
CA ASP A 127 9.88 -3.23 1.01
C ASP A 127 8.65 -3.82 0.31
N TRP A 128 8.81 -4.08 -0.99
CA TRP A 128 7.78 -4.64 -1.85
C TRP A 128 7.73 -6.17 -1.75
N GLY A 129 6.53 -6.74 -1.88
CA GLY A 129 6.31 -8.18 -2.04
C GLY A 129 5.86 -8.87 -0.75
N ILE A 130 5.31 -8.13 0.21
CA ILE A 130 4.90 -8.67 1.51
C ILE A 130 3.47 -9.24 1.44
N LEU A 131 2.59 -8.66 0.62
CA LEU A 131 1.26 -9.22 0.41
C LEU A 131 1.37 -10.61 -0.23
N ARG A 132 0.68 -11.59 0.36
CA ARG A 132 0.65 -12.96 -0.17
C ARG A 132 -0.51 -13.12 -1.15
N ALA A 133 -0.33 -13.95 -2.16
CA ALA A 133 -1.35 -14.19 -3.17
C ALA A 133 -2.59 -14.94 -2.63
N ASP A 134 -2.48 -15.59 -1.47
CA ASP A 134 -3.53 -16.35 -0.80
C ASP A 134 -4.28 -15.55 0.28
N THR A 135 -4.00 -14.25 0.43
CA THR A 135 -4.65 -13.40 1.44
C THR A 135 -6.12 -13.18 1.12
N LEU A 136 -6.99 -13.50 2.09
CA LEU A 136 -8.41 -13.15 2.02
C LEU A 136 -8.58 -11.65 2.27
N LEU A 137 -9.15 -10.95 1.31
CA LEU A 137 -9.42 -9.51 1.42
C LEU A 137 -10.59 -9.24 2.35
N GLY A 138 -10.54 -8.07 3.00
CA GLY A 138 -11.65 -7.55 3.79
C GLY A 138 -12.75 -6.94 2.93
N GLU A 139 -13.79 -6.43 3.57
CA GLU A 139 -14.89 -5.74 2.89
C GLU A 139 -14.43 -4.36 2.39
N ALA A 140 -14.50 -4.14 1.07
CA ALA A 140 -14.11 -2.87 0.47
C ALA A 140 -15.09 -1.74 0.81
N LYS A 141 -14.58 -0.64 1.37
CA LYS A 141 -15.36 0.55 1.73
C LYS A 141 -14.62 1.83 1.33
N PRO A 142 -15.31 2.91 0.94
CA PRO A 142 -14.64 4.19 0.72
C PRO A 142 -13.85 4.62 1.98
N ILE A 143 -12.54 4.84 1.82
CA ILE A 143 -11.67 5.32 2.90
C ILE A 143 -11.93 6.80 3.21
N PHE A 144 -12.21 7.59 2.18
CA PHE A 144 -12.47 9.02 2.29
C PHE A 144 -13.91 9.33 1.88
N THR A 145 -14.61 10.09 2.72
CA THR A 145 -15.90 10.67 2.38
C THR A 145 -15.68 11.94 1.55
N LYS A 146 -16.50 12.14 0.51
CA LYS A 146 -16.49 13.39 -0.24
C LYS A 146 -16.92 14.53 0.69
N LEU A 147 -16.16 15.63 0.67
CA LEU A 147 -16.56 16.85 1.35
C LEU A 147 -17.55 17.62 0.47
N ASP A 148 -18.74 17.89 1.02
CA ASP A 148 -19.71 18.77 0.39
C ASP A 148 -19.38 20.22 0.77
N LEU A 149 -19.29 21.11 -0.22
CA LEU A 149 -19.10 22.52 0.03
C LEU A 149 -20.43 23.12 0.50
N PRO A 150 -20.43 23.99 1.54
CA PRO A 150 -21.64 24.72 1.89
C PRO A 150 -22.08 25.56 0.69
N SER A 151 -23.38 25.46 0.37
CA SER A 151 -24.08 26.19 -0.69
C SER A 151 -24.06 27.70 -0.47
#